data_AF-A0A815EH29-F1
#
_entry.id   AF-A0A815EH29-F1
#
_cell.length_a   1.000
_cell.length_b   1.000
_cell.length_c   1.000
_cell.angle_alpha   90.00
_cell.angle_beta   90.00
_cell.angle_gamma   90.00
#
_symmetry.space_group_name_H-M   'P 1'
#
loop_
_entity.id
_entity.type
_entity.pdbx_description
1 polymer ?
#
loop_
_entity_poly.entity_id
_entity_poly.type
_entity_poly.pdbx_seq_one_letter_code
_entity_poly.pdbx_strand_id
1 'polypeptide(L)' 'MPKDNDQKSEFCQNFACELQTCLDKHTYNPDKCEKVLNKLKQCCLDHGAQSPVICSGFPTSKSSSSK' A
#
# COMPACT_ATOMS: atom_id res chain seq x y z
N MET A 1 -16.29 -8.60 16.20
CA MET A 1 -15.27 -8.00 15.31
C MET A 1 -15.09 -8.98 14.16
N PRO A 2 -15.72 -8.74 12.99
CA PRO A 2 -15.74 -9.74 11.92
C PRO A 2 -14.32 -9.89 11.34
N LYS A 3 -13.86 -11.13 11.37
CA LYS A 3 -12.67 -11.66 10.72
C LYS A 3 -13.14 -12.25 9.39
N ASP A 4 -13.11 -11.48 8.31
CA ASP A 4 -13.15 -11.99 6.94
C ASP A 4 -11.72 -11.82 6.42
N ASN A 5 -10.83 -12.80 6.62
CA ASN A 5 -10.67 -13.97 5.75
C ASN A 5 -10.65 -13.64 4.25
N ASP A 6 -9.78 -12.71 3.88
CA ASP A 6 -9.23 -12.61 2.53
C ASP A 6 -7.72 -12.86 2.61
N GLN A 7 -7.32 -14.11 2.83
CA GLN A 7 -5.94 -14.54 2.64
C GLN A 7 -5.70 -14.82 1.15
N LYS A 8 -5.93 -13.80 0.32
CA LYS A 8 -5.78 -13.89 -1.14
C LYS A 8 -4.61 -13.03 -1.60
N SER A 9 -3.40 -13.41 -1.17
CA SER A 9 -2.11 -12.97 -1.70
C SER A 9 -2.12 -11.56 -2.29
N GLU A 10 -2.22 -10.55 -1.42
CA GLU A 10 -2.19 -9.15 -1.85
C GLU A 10 -0.83 -8.89 -2.55
N PHE A 11 -0.83 -8.82 -3.89
CA PHE A 11 0.38 -8.68 -4.71
C PHE A 11 1.25 -7.51 -4.24
N CYS A 12 0.61 -6.46 -3.73
CA CYS A 12 1.26 -5.24 -3.27
C CYS A 12 1.57 -5.24 -1.77
N GLN A 13 1.19 -6.27 -1.02
CA GLN A 13 1.39 -6.36 0.43
C GLN A 13 2.86 -6.34 0.83
N ASN A 14 3.74 -6.95 0.03
CA ASN A 14 5.17 -6.94 0.33
C ASN A 14 5.72 -5.51 0.37
N PHE A 15 5.34 -4.67 -0.59
CA PHE A 15 5.74 -3.27 -0.63
C PHE A 15 5.07 -2.43 0.47
N ALA A 16 3.83 -2.75 0.85
CA ALA A 16 3.13 -2.07 1.93
C ALA A 16 3.78 -2.34 3.29
N CYS A 17 4.13 -3.59 3.59
CA CYS A 17 4.88 -3.96 4.78
C CYS A 17 6.28 -3.32 4.79
N GLU A 18 6.96 -3.29 3.64
CA GLU A 18 8.26 -2.62 3.50
C GLU A 18 8.13 -1.11 3.77
N LEU A 19 7.04 -0.48 3.32
CA LEU A 19 6.78 0.94 3.55
C LEU A 19 6.54 1.22 5.04
N GLN A 20 5.70 0.42 5.69
CA GLN A 20 5.44 0.54 7.13
C GLN A 20 6.73 0.40 7.94
N THR A 21 7.57 -0.59 7.62
CA THR A 21 8.85 -0.79 8.29
C THR A 21 9.82 0.37 8.05
N CYS A 22 9.84 0.90 6.82
CA CYS A 22 10.68 2.04 6.47
C CYS A 22 10.24 3.29 7.23
N LEU A 23 8.94 3.55 7.30
CA LEU A 23 8.38 4.64 8.09
C LEU A 23 8.77 4.49 9.56
N ASP A 24 8.57 3.33 10.17
CA ASP A 24 8.93 3.07 11.57
C ASP A 24 10.41 3.39 11.87
N LYS A 25 11.32 2.95 10.99
CA LYS A 25 12.76 3.22 11.10
C LYS A 25 13.14 4.69 10.89
N HIS A 26 12.36 5.43 10.10
CA HIS A 26 12.65 6.82 9.74
C HIS A 26 11.72 7.83 10.44
N THR A 27 11.11 7.45 11.56
CA THR A 27 10.22 8.33 12.34
C THR A 27 9.03 8.81 11.51
N TYR A 28 8.46 7.90 10.73
CA TYR A 28 7.36 8.13 9.80
C TYR A 28 7.67 9.16 8.71
N ASN A 29 8.94 9.29 8.29
CA ASN A 29 9.32 10.16 7.17
C ASN A 29 9.14 9.46 5.81
N PRO A 30 8.10 9.80 5.02
CA PRO A 30 7.87 9.20 3.71
C PRO A 30 8.94 9.56 2.68
N ASP A 31 9.65 10.68 2.87
CA ASP A 31 10.71 11.17 1.98
C ASP A 31 11.87 10.15 1.85
N LYS A 32 12.25 9.53 2.97
CA LYS A 32 13.24 8.44 3.00
C LYS A 32 12.74 7.16 2.34
N CYS A 33 11.42 6.97 2.31
CA CYS A 33 10.74 5.79 1.83
C CYS A 33 10.15 5.96 0.43
N GLU A 34 10.49 7.05 -0.28
CA GLU A 34 9.97 7.38 -1.61
C GLU A 34 10.17 6.22 -2.60
N LYS A 35 11.29 5.50 -2.48
CA LYS A 35 11.57 4.30 -3.30
C LYS A 35 10.52 3.21 -3.11
N VAL A 36 10.12 2.96 -1.87
CA VAL A 36 9.13 1.92 -1.55
C VAL A 36 7.72 2.39 -1.92
N LEU A 37 7.42 3.66 -1.66
CA LEU A 37 6.20 4.33 -2.13
C LEU A 37 6.02 4.18 -3.64
N ASN A 38 7.06 4.44 -4.44
CA ASN A 38 7.02 4.30 -5.88
C ASN A 38 6.76 2.85 -6.32
N LYS A 39 7.44 1.86 -5.72
CA LYS A 39 7.19 0.44 -6.01
C LYS A 39 5.75 0.04 -5.71
N LEU A 40 5.26 0.43 -4.54
CA LEU A 40 3.90 0.15 -4.10
C LEU A 40 2.87 0.80 -5.05
N LYS A 41 3.14 2.03 -5.47
CA LYS A 41 2.32 2.76 -6.44
C LYS A 41 2.31 2.08 -7.80
N GLN A 42 3.46 1.64 -8.31
CA GLN A 42 3.56 0.85 -9.55
C GLN A 42 2.78 -0.46 -9.45
N CYS A 43 2.93 -1.18 -8.34
CA CYS A 43 2.16 -2.40 -8.10
C CYS A 43 0.65 -2.15 -8.12
N CYS A 44 0.20 -1.05 -7.52
CA CYS A 44 -1.21 -0.67 -7.54
C CYS A 44 -1.71 -0.21 -8.92
N LEU A 45 -0.84 0.31 -9.78
CA LEU A 45 -1.20 0.64 -11.16
C LEU A 45 -1.35 -0.62 -12.03
N ASP A 46 -0.50 -1.63 -11.81
CA ASP A 46 -0.50 -2.87 -12.59
C ASP A 46 -1.51 -3.92 -12.08
N HIS A 47 -1.62 -4.04 -10.76
CA HIS A 47 -2.39 -5.07 -10.06
C HIS A 47 -3.42 -4.51 -9.06
N GLY A 48 -3.75 -3.21 -9.10
CA GLY A 48 -4.68 -2.60 -8.15
C GLY A 48 -6.09 -3.21 -8.14
N ALA A 49 -6.50 -3.85 -9.25
CA ALA A 49 -7.74 -4.62 -9.30
C ALA A 49 -7.69 -5.90 -8.45
N GLN A 50 -6.50 -6.47 -8.25
CA GLN A 50 -6.26 -7.67 -7.44
C GLN A 50 -5.95 -7.32 -5.98
N SER A 51 -5.37 -6.14 -5.72
CA SER A 51 -5.12 -5.64 -4.36
C SER A 51 -5.83 -4.32 -4.04
N PRO A 52 -7.18 -4.32 -4.04
CA PRO A 52 -7.94 -3.12 -3.74
C PRO A 52 -7.74 -2.66 -2.29
N VAL A 53 -7.46 -3.56 -1.35
CA VAL A 53 -7.28 -3.21 0.07
C VAL A 53 -5.98 -2.45 0.26
N ILE A 54 -4.85 -2.97 -0.22
CA ILE A 54 -3.55 -2.29 -0.12
C ILE A 54 -3.52 -1.00 -0.96
N CYS A 55 -4.16 -1.01 -2.13
CA CYS A 55 -4.15 0.12 -3.06
C CYS A 55 -5.20 1.20 -2.77
N SER A 56 -6.15 0.95 -1.86
CA SER A 56 -7.17 1.93 -1.45
C SER A 56 -6.59 3.23 -0.90
N GLY A 57 -5.39 3.17 -0.31
CA GLY A 57 -4.67 4.34 0.21
C GLY A 57 -3.74 5.02 -0.80
N PHE A 58 -3.61 4.48 -2.02
CA PHE A 58 -2.71 4.99 -3.05
C PHE A 58 -3.51 5.68 -4.16
N PRO A 59 -3.12 6.89 -4.61
CA PRO A 59 -3.87 7.61 -5.63
C PRO A 59 -3.73 6.91 -6.99
N THR A 60 -4.66 6.01 -7.31
CA THR A 60 -4.82 5.34 -8.60
C THR A 60 -6.02 5.91 -9.35
N SER A 61 -6.01 7.22 -9.64
CA SER A 61 -6.99 7.92 -10.49
C SER A 61 -8.50 7.77 -10.19
N LYS A 62 -8.95 7.08 -9.14
CA LYS A 62 -10.35 7.10 -8.70
C LYS A 62 -10.47 7.10 -7.17
N SER A 63 -10.60 8.32 -6.62
CA SER A 63 -11.06 8.67 -5.27
C SER A 63 -10.26 8.08 -4.10
N SER A 64 -10.16 8.67 -2.92
CA SER A 64 -10.29 10.03 -2.39
C SER A 64 -9.77 9.86 -0.96
N SER A 65 -8.98 10.81 -0.49
CA SER A 65 -8.56 10.92 0.90
C SER A 65 -9.72 10.78 1.89
N SER A 66 -9.38 10.17 3.03
CA SER A 66 -9.88 10.50 4.37
C SER A 66 -11.30 10.09 4.76
N LYS A 67 -11.37 9.22 5.76
CA LYS A 67 -12.07 9.57 6.99
C LYS A 67 -11.24 9.19 8.21
#